data_AF-A0A933JHN8-F1
#
_entry.id   AF-A0A933JHN8-F1
#
_cell.length_a   1.000
_cell.length_b   1.000
_cell.length_c   1.000
_cell.angle_alpha   90.00
_cell.angle_beta   90.00
_cell.angle_gamma   90.00
#
_symmetry.space_group_name_H-M   'P 1'
#
loop_
_entity.id
_entity.type
_entity.pdbx_description
1 polymer ?
#
loop_
_entity_poly.entity_id
_entity_poly.type
_entity_poly.pdbx_seq_one_letter_code
_entity_poly.pdbx_strand_id
1 'polypeptide(L)'
;MDATFKTIALIGKYKSLEIAEPLLKLADFLAGMGLNVVVDNLTGSHLKHHTYSEIALSEMGGQVDLAVVMGGDGTLLNVARTLAPFNIPLVGVNQGRLGFLTDISIDTMQRTISGMLRGEYVTEHRMLLSASISRDGKHIFDSLAFNDVVIHRGNNSSMIECEVLIDGEYLYNQRADGLIVATPTGSTAYALSAGGPILHPALEAIALVPVAPHTLSNRPIVVKGDARLEILMHRADEARVRFDGHTHFDLLRDDKVSVSRYIAPVCLLHPKGHSYYHTLREKLLWNQTL
;
A
#
# COMPACT_ATOMS: atom_id res chain seq x y z
N MET A 1 21.46 15.37 21.97
CA MET A 1 20.55 14.28 21.59
C MET A 1 20.86 14.00 20.14
N ASP A 2 21.46 12.85 19.83
CA ASP A 2 21.65 12.47 18.44
C ASP A 2 20.26 12.26 17.84
N ALA A 3 19.84 13.20 16.98
CA ALA A 3 18.54 13.11 16.33
C ALA A 3 18.55 11.89 15.42
N THR A 4 17.67 10.93 15.70
CA THR A 4 17.46 9.71 14.90
C THR A 4 17.08 10.03 13.44
N PHE A 5 16.48 11.20 13.21
CA PHE A 5 16.11 11.71 11.89
C PHE A 5 16.78 13.07 11.67
N LYS A 6 17.51 13.22 10.57
CA LYS A 6 18.20 14.46 10.18
C LYS A 6 17.61 15.06 8.91
N THR A 7 17.27 14.22 7.93
CA THR A 7 16.63 14.62 6.67
C THR A 7 15.21 14.08 6.58
N ILE A 8 14.23 14.97 6.43
CA ILE A 8 12.81 14.63 6.32
C ILE A 8 12.31 14.99 4.92
N ALA A 9 11.71 14.02 4.24
CA ALA A 9 11.00 14.24 2.99
C ALA A 9 9.53 14.59 3.24
N LEU A 10 9.03 15.61 2.58
CA LEU A 10 7.61 15.97 2.56
C LEU A 10 7.01 15.60 1.22
N ILE A 11 5.92 14.84 1.26
CA ILE A 11 5.27 14.31 0.06
C ILE A 11 3.79 14.65 0.14
N GLY A 12 3.28 15.29 -0.91
CA GLY A 12 1.90 15.72 -1.00
C GLY A 12 1.06 14.82 -1.90
N LYS A 13 -0.25 14.80 -1.66
CA LYS A 13 -1.23 14.32 -2.64
C LYS A 13 -1.09 15.09 -3.97
N TYR A 14 -0.82 14.34 -5.03
CA TYR A 14 -0.69 14.86 -6.39
C TYR A 14 -1.87 15.76 -6.79
N LYS A 15 -1.57 16.92 -7.38
CA LYS A 15 -2.54 17.93 -7.87
C LYS A 15 -3.52 18.47 -6.81
N SER A 16 -3.24 18.33 -5.52
CA SER A 16 -4.06 18.97 -4.48
C SER A 16 -3.46 20.32 -4.11
N LEU A 17 -4.17 21.42 -4.39
CA LEU A 17 -3.72 22.76 -4.00
C LEU A 17 -3.90 23.02 -2.50
N GLU A 18 -4.85 22.33 -1.88
CA GLU A 18 -5.24 22.52 -0.48
C GLU A 18 -4.15 22.06 0.51
N ILE A 19 -3.22 21.19 0.08
CA ILE A 19 -2.10 20.73 0.91
C ILE A 19 -0.88 21.65 0.84
N ALA A 20 -0.83 22.59 -0.11
CA ALA A 20 0.37 23.38 -0.35
C ALA A 20 0.76 24.22 0.87
N GLU A 21 -0.20 24.97 1.42
CA GLU A 21 0.03 25.81 2.59
C GLU A 21 0.35 24.99 3.86
N PRO A 22 -0.44 23.95 4.23
CA PRO A 22 -0.08 23.07 5.35
C PRO A 22 1.31 22.43 5.21
N LEU A 23 1.66 21.96 4.01
CA LEU A 23 2.96 21.33 3.77
C LEU A 23 4.11 22.31 3.95
N LEU A 24 4.00 23.54 3.42
CA LEU A 24 5.01 24.59 3.63
C LEU A 24 5.12 24.99 5.10
N LYS A 25 3.99 25.14 5.81
CA LYS A 25 3.99 25.39 7.26
C LYS A 25 4.71 24.29 8.05
N LEU A 26 4.56 23.02 7.63
CA LEU A 26 5.29 21.92 8.23
C LEU A 26 6.78 21.97 7.87
N ALA A 27 7.12 22.29 6.63
CA ALA A 27 8.49 22.44 6.17
C ALA A 27 9.24 23.51 6.99
N ASP A 28 8.65 24.69 7.13
CA ASP A 28 9.23 25.80 7.91
C ASP A 28 9.40 25.45 9.38
N PHE A 29 8.42 24.74 9.95
CA PHE A 29 8.49 24.26 11.32
C PHE A 29 9.64 23.28 11.54
N LEU A 30 9.80 22.30 10.64
CA LEU A 30 10.88 21.30 10.72
C LEU A 30 12.25 21.93 10.47
N ALA A 31 12.37 22.85 9.50
CA ALA A 31 13.59 23.60 9.24
C ALA A 31 13.97 24.48 10.44
N GLY A 32 12.99 25.12 11.10
CA GLY A 32 13.18 25.88 12.34
C GLY A 32 13.67 25.03 13.53
N MET A 33 13.47 23.71 13.49
CA MET A 33 14.04 22.76 14.45
C MET A 33 15.48 22.33 14.09
N GLY A 34 16.05 22.85 13.00
CA GLY A 34 17.39 22.52 12.53
C GLY A 34 17.48 21.23 11.70
N LEU A 35 16.36 20.74 11.17
CA LEU A 35 16.30 19.54 10.33
C LEU A 35 16.44 19.91 8.85
N ASN A 36 17.05 19.02 8.07
CA ASN A 36 17.08 19.16 6.61
C ASN A 36 15.73 18.72 6.04
N VAL A 37 15.11 19.57 5.22
CA VAL A 37 13.80 19.29 4.62
C VAL A 37 13.92 19.24 3.11
N VAL A 38 13.46 18.14 2.53
CA VAL A 38 13.35 17.96 1.07
C VAL A 38 11.89 17.73 0.71
N VAL A 39 11.52 18.06 -0.53
CA VAL A 39 10.15 17.90 -1.03
C VAL A 39 10.18 16.95 -2.22
N ASP A 40 9.18 16.06 -2.31
CA ASP A 40 8.99 15.25 -3.52
C ASP A 40 8.82 16.16 -4.75
N ASN A 41 9.51 15.87 -5.86
CA ASN A 41 9.50 16.73 -7.05
C ASN A 41 8.10 16.96 -7.65
N LEU A 42 7.23 15.94 -7.65
CA LEU A 42 5.85 16.10 -8.13
C LEU A 42 5.07 17.03 -7.22
N THR A 43 5.30 16.96 -5.91
CA THR A 43 4.75 17.86 -4.91
C THR A 43 5.29 19.28 -5.09
N GLY A 44 6.61 19.44 -5.17
CA GLY A 44 7.32 20.71 -5.32
C GLY A 44 6.90 21.50 -6.55
N SER A 45 6.69 20.81 -7.68
CA SER A 45 6.20 21.42 -8.92
C SER A 45 4.86 22.16 -8.81
N HIS A 46 4.09 21.90 -7.74
CA HIS A 46 2.80 22.53 -7.46
C HIS A 46 2.86 23.55 -6.30
N LEU A 47 3.98 23.64 -5.59
CA LEU A 47 4.21 24.63 -4.54
C LEU A 47 4.74 25.92 -5.17
N LYS A 48 4.02 27.03 -5.01
CA LYS A 48 4.50 28.32 -5.50
C LYS A 48 5.57 28.88 -4.57
N HIS A 49 6.73 29.26 -5.14
CA HIS A 49 7.78 30.05 -4.48
C HIS A 49 8.38 29.43 -3.19
N HIS A 50 8.63 28.12 -3.16
CA HIS A 50 9.35 27.49 -2.05
C HIS A 50 10.88 27.47 -2.26
N THR A 51 11.62 27.31 -1.16
CA THR A 51 13.09 27.30 -1.13
C THR A 51 13.69 25.92 -0.88
N TYR A 52 12.86 24.92 -0.59
CA TYR A 52 13.28 23.54 -0.29
C TYR A 52 13.75 22.79 -1.53
N SER A 53 14.77 21.95 -1.39
CA SER A 53 15.27 21.09 -2.46
C SER A 53 14.23 20.04 -2.85
N GLU A 54 14.09 19.80 -4.15
CA GLU A 54 13.22 18.76 -4.70
C GLU A 54 14.00 17.47 -4.98
N ILE A 55 13.40 16.33 -4.67
CA ILE A 55 13.98 15.00 -4.93
C ILE A 55 12.88 14.05 -5.40
N ALA A 56 13.16 13.20 -6.39
CA ALA A 56 12.20 12.18 -6.80
C ALA A 56 12.13 11.06 -5.74
N LEU A 57 10.96 10.45 -5.55
CA LEU A 57 10.81 9.30 -4.62
C LEU A 57 11.86 8.20 -4.86
N SER A 58 12.19 7.93 -6.12
CA SER A 58 13.19 6.92 -6.52
C SER A 58 14.64 7.26 -6.14
N GLU A 59 14.91 8.51 -5.76
CA GLU A 59 16.25 9.02 -5.44
C GLU A 59 16.43 9.25 -3.93
N MET A 60 15.36 9.12 -3.14
CA MET A 60 15.39 9.37 -1.69
C MET A 60 16.25 8.36 -0.90
N GLY A 61 16.55 7.19 -1.48
CA GLY A 61 17.34 6.15 -0.85
C GLY A 61 18.71 6.64 -0.37
N GLY A 62 19.01 6.44 0.91
CA GLY A 62 20.28 6.85 1.53
C GLY A 62 20.41 8.35 1.80
N GLN A 63 19.42 9.17 1.42
CA GLN A 63 19.41 10.63 1.63
C GLN A 63 18.36 11.09 2.65
N VAL A 64 17.29 10.30 2.82
CA VAL A 64 16.13 10.62 3.65
C VAL A 64 16.01 9.63 4.79
N ASP A 65 15.80 10.13 6.02
CA ASP A 65 15.64 9.31 7.22
C ASP A 65 14.17 9.05 7.58
N LEU A 66 13.26 9.92 7.11
CA LEU A 66 11.82 9.87 7.39
C LEU A 66 11.05 10.54 6.25
N ALA A 67 9.95 9.93 5.81
CA ALA A 67 9.03 10.57 4.88
C ALA A 67 7.67 10.87 5.55
N VAL A 68 7.24 12.13 5.48
CA VAL A 68 5.91 12.56 5.92
C VAL A 68 5.03 12.74 4.69
N VAL A 69 3.97 11.95 4.62
CA VAL A 69 3.04 11.93 3.49
C VAL A 69 1.75 12.63 3.90
N MET A 70 1.44 13.73 3.23
CA MET A 70 0.23 14.51 3.43
C MET A 70 -0.79 14.18 2.34
N GLY A 71 -1.88 13.51 2.71
CA GLY A 71 -2.91 13.06 1.79
C GLY A 71 -3.90 12.09 2.43
N GLY A 72 -4.42 11.15 1.66
CA GLY A 72 -5.20 10.03 2.18
C GLY A 72 -4.44 8.72 2.10
N ASP A 73 -5.09 7.62 2.50
CA ASP A 73 -4.48 6.27 2.44
C ASP A 73 -4.00 5.92 1.03
N GLY A 74 -4.71 6.31 -0.03
CA GLY A 74 -4.27 6.11 -1.43
C GLY A 74 -2.93 6.79 -1.75
N THR A 75 -2.69 7.99 -1.23
CA THR A 75 -1.40 8.69 -1.39
C THR A 75 -0.30 7.93 -0.67
N LEU A 76 -0.53 7.54 0.60
CA LEU A 76 0.45 6.82 1.39
C LEU A 76 0.77 5.45 0.77
N LEU A 77 -0.22 4.71 0.28
CA LEU A 77 -0.03 3.43 -0.40
C LEU A 77 0.91 3.56 -1.60
N ASN A 78 0.72 4.59 -2.42
CA ASN A 78 1.55 4.81 -3.59
C ASN A 78 3.00 5.16 -3.21
N VAL A 79 3.17 5.99 -2.19
CA VAL A 79 4.50 6.34 -1.66
C VAL A 79 5.17 5.13 -1.03
N ALA A 80 4.42 4.35 -0.23
CA ALA A 80 4.94 3.20 0.50
C ALA A 80 5.55 2.16 -0.42
N ARG A 81 4.89 1.84 -1.55
CA ARG A 81 5.46 0.92 -2.55
C ARG A 81 6.78 1.42 -3.13
N THR A 82 6.85 2.71 -3.44
CA THR A 82 8.03 3.31 -4.08
C THR A 82 9.21 3.40 -3.10
N LEU A 83 8.93 3.67 -1.82
CA LEU A 83 9.95 3.84 -0.79
C LEU A 83 10.30 2.54 -0.03
N ALA A 84 9.50 1.47 -0.16
CA ALA A 84 9.77 0.18 0.47
C ALA A 84 11.18 -0.36 0.18
N PRO A 85 11.73 -0.30 -1.05
CA PRO A 85 13.09 -0.76 -1.33
C PRO A 85 14.19 0.02 -0.59
N PHE A 86 13.90 1.23 -0.13
CA PHE A 86 14.84 2.09 0.59
C PHE A 86 14.71 1.99 2.12
N ASN A 87 13.72 1.24 2.62
CA ASN A 87 13.44 1.09 4.04
C ASN A 87 13.28 2.42 4.79
N ILE A 88 12.68 3.42 4.13
CA ILE A 88 12.42 4.74 4.73
C ILE A 88 11.11 4.65 5.53
N PRO A 89 11.12 4.94 6.85
CA PRO A 89 9.91 5.01 7.66
C PRO A 89 8.95 6.09 7.16
N LEU A 90 7.64 5.82 7.26
CA LEU A 90 6.59 6.71 6.77
C LEU A 90 5.69 7.19 7.91
N VAL A 91 5.25 8.45 7.81
CA VAL A 91 4.23 9.06 8.66
C VAL A 91 3.10 9.58 7.78
N GLY A 92 1.86 9.23 8.09
CA GLY A 92 0.69 9.64 7.32
C GLY A 92 -0.07 10.80 7.98
N VAL A 93 -0.11 11.95 7.31
CA VAL A 93 -0.95 13.10 7.69
C VAL A 93 -2.19 13.11 6.81
N ASN A 94 -3.36 12.99 7.44
CA ASN A 94 -4.64 12.95 6.77
C ASN A 94 -5.18 14.36 6.46
N GLN A 95 -5.58 14.54 5.21
CA GLN A 95 -6.38 15.68 4.77
C GLN A 95 -7.89 15.37 4.88
N GLY A 96 -8.45 15.46 6.09
CA GLY A 96 -9.88 15.22 6.35
C GLY A 96 -10.13 14.18 7.44
N ARG A 97 -10.86 13.10 7.11
CA ARG A 97 -11.21 12.03 8.06
C ARG A 97 -10.11 10.99 8.12
N LEU A 98 -9.64 10.67 9.33
CA LEU A 98 -8.58 9.69 9.62
C LEU A 98 -8.76 8.38 8.82
N GLY A 99 -7.66 7.86 8.31
CA GLY A 99 -7.57 6.66 7.48
C GLY A 99 -7.05 5.47 8.26
N PHE A 100 -6.94 4.31 7.61
CA PHE A 100 -6.25 3.14 8.19
C PHE A 100 -4.74 3.34 8.30
N LEU A 101 -4.18 4.24 7.49
CA LEU A 101 -2.74 4.47 7.42
C LEU A 101 -2.33 5.92 7.71
N THR A 102 -3.30 6.83 7.68
CA THR A 102 -3.12 8.27 7.88
C THR A 102 -3.85 8.69 9.16
N ASP A 103 -3.11 8.74 10.27
CA ASP A 103 -3.65 8.87 11.63
C ASP A 103 -3.30 10.20 12.33
N ILE A 104 -2.67 11.14 11.62
CA ILE A 104 -2.38 12.50 12.09
C ILE A 104 -3.25 13.51 11.34
N SER A 105 -3.95 14.40 12.04
CA SER A 105 -4.69 15.49 11.38
C SER A 105 -3.78 16.68 11.05
N ILE A 106 -4.10 17.42 9.98
CA ILE A 106 -3.39 18.66 9.61
C ILE A 106 -3.33 19.65 10.78
N ASP A 107 -4.41 19.80 11.54
CA ASP A 107 -4.49 20.77 12.65
C ASP A 107 -3.52 20.45 13.80
N THR A 108 -3.19 19.17 13.99
CA THR A 108 -2.34 18.71 15.09
C THR A 108 -0.94 18.30 14.64
N MET A 109 -0.67 18.28 13.32
CA MET A 109 0.50 17.63 12.74
C MET A 109 1.83 18.13 13.31
N GLN A 110 2.01 19.45 13.47
CA GLN A 110 3.28 20.01 13.95
C GLN A 110 3.60 19.53 15.38
N ARG A 111 2.60 19.57 16.27
CA ARG A 111 2.74 19.08 17.65
C ARG A 111 3.04 17.59 17.68
N THR A 112 2.27 16.81 16.92
CA THR A 112 2.38 15.34 16.91
C THR A 112 3.71 14.89 16.32
N ILE A 113 4.08 15.39 15.14
CA ILE A 113 5.36 15.08 14.48
C ILE A 113 6.54 15.50 15.36
N SER A 114 6.47 16.67 16.03
CA SER A 114 7.50 17.08 16.98
C SER A 114 7.71 16.06 18.11
N GLY A 115 6.63 15.50 18.65
CA GLY A 115 6.72 14.39 19.61
C GLY A 115 7.35 13.14 19.02
N MET A 116 6.93 12.75 17.83
CA MET A 116 7.46 11.57 17.14
C MET A 116 8.97 11.71 16.87
N LEU A 117 9.45 12.89 16.49
CA LEU A 117 10.88 13.16 16.30
C LEU A 117 11.70 13.02 17.60
N ARG A 118 11.06 13.06 18.78
CA ARG A 118 11.66 12.77 20.09
C ARG A 118 11.48 11.32 20.55
N GLY A 119 10.95 10.44 19.71
CA GLY A 119 10.69 9.03 20.06
C GLY A 119 9.29 8.76 20.62
N GLU A 120 8.35 9.71 20.53
CA GLU A 120 6.97 9.52 20.97
C GLU A 120 6.09 8.85 19.89
N TYR A 121 6.54 7.70 19.37
CA TYR A 121 5.82 6.91 18.36
C TYR A 121 5.79 5.42 18.69
N VAL A 122 4.95 4.70 17.93
CA VAL A 122 4.93 3.23 17.84
C VAL A 122 5.26 2.86 16.40
N THR A 123 6.16 1.89 16.24
CA THR A 123 6.53 1.36 14.93
C THR A 123 5.63 0.19 14.56
N GLU A 124 5.11 0.20 13.34
CA GLU A 124 4.34 -0.89 12.77
C GLU A 124 4.95 -1.31 11.44
N HIS A 125 5.17 -2.62 11.26
CA HIS A 125 5.69 -3.17 10.01
C HIS A 125 4.55 -3.80 9.23
N ARG A 126 4.41 -3.40 7.96
CA ARG A 126 3.39 -3.92 7.05
C ARG A 126 4.05 -4.72 5.94
N MET A 127 3.60 -5.95 5.72
CA MET A 127 4.07 -6.75 4.59
C MET A 127 3.56 -6.18 3.27
N LEU A 128 4.33 -6.43 2.20
CA LEU A 128 3.95 -6.17 0.82
C LEU A 128 3.98 -7.49 0.05
N LEU A 129 3.22 -7.55 -1.03
CA LEU A 129 3.36 -8.58 -2.04
C LEU A 129 4.34 -8.10 -3.10
N SER A 130 5.19 -9.01 -3.53
CA SER A 130 5.95 -8.93 -4.78
C SER A 130 5.31 -9.88 -5.76
N ALA A 131 5.02 -9.37 -6.96
CA ALA A 131 4.44 -10.13 -8.02
C ALA A 131 5.24 -9.98 -9.30
N SER A 132 5.44 -11.10 -9.98
CA SER A 132 6.13 -11.16 -11.25
C SER A 132 5.31 -11.94 -12.27
N ILE A 133 5.49 -11.58 -13.53
CA ILE A 133 4.80 -12.22 -14.65
C ILE A 133 5.85 -12.87 -15.55
N SER A 134 5.58 -14.10 -15.93
CA SER A 134 6.40 -14.83 -16.89
C SER A 134 5.57 -15.36 -18.05
N ARG A 135 6.16 -15.33 -19.24
CA ARG A 135 5.60 -15.83 -20.50
C ARG A 135 6.64 -16.70 -21.18
N ASP A 136 6.27 -17.90 -21.59
CA ASP A 136 7.19 -18.89 -22.20
C ASP A 136 8.46 -19.12 -21.35
N GLY A 137 8.30 -19.12 -20.02
CA GLY A 137 9.39 -19.28 -19.05
C GLY A 137 10.29 -18.04 -18.88
N LYS A 138 10.03 -16.94 -19.59
CA LYS A 138 10.78 -15.68 -19.46
C LYS A 138 10.06 -14.71 -18.55
N HIS A 139 10.80 -14.10 -17.64
CA HIS A 139 10.32 -12.98 -16.85
C HIS A 139 10.11 -11.74 -17.72
N ILE A 140 8.97 -11.06 -17.56
CA ILE A 140 8.59 -9.91 -18.41
C ILE A 140 8.06 -8.70 -17.63
N PHE A 141 7.73 -8.83 -16.35
CA PHE A 141 7.16 -7.75 -15.56
C PHE A 141 7.29 -8.02 -14.06
N ASP A 142 7.52 -6.96 -13.28
CA ASP A 142 7.47 -6.95 -11.81
C ASP A 142 6.62 -5.80 -11.31
N SER A 143 5.93 -6.01 -10.19
CA SER A 143 5.36 -4.94 -9.40
C SER A 143 5.25 -5.33 -7.93
N LEU A 144 5.24 -4.31 -7.07
CA LEU A 144 4.87 -4.45 -5.67
C LEU A 144 3.40 -4.09 -5.49
N ALA A 145 2.76 -4.70 -4.48
CA ALA A 145 1.42 -4.36 -4.03
C ALA A 145 1.40 -4.30 -2.50
N PHE A 146 0.81 -3.24 -1.96
CA PHE A 146 0.67 -3.05 -0.52
C PHE A 146 -0.62 -3.67 0.01
N ASN A 147 -1.71 -3.53 -0.74
CA ASN A 147 -3.00 -4.13 -0.47
C ASN A 147 -3.14 -5.46 -1.20
N ASP A 148 -3.13 -5.43 -2.53
CA ASP A 148 -3.56 -6.58 -3.32
C ASP A 148 -3.00 -6.66 -4.75
N VAL A 149 -2.88 -7.90 -5.20
CA VAL A 149 -2.66 -8.29 -6.59
C VAL A 149 -3.97 -8.89 -7.10
N VAL A 150 -4.59 -8.25 -8.08
CA VAL A 150 -5.94 -8.60 -8.55
C VAL A 150 -5.87 -9.04 -10.00
N ILE A 151 -6.14 -10.31 -10.25
CA ILE A 151 -6.37 -10.82 -11.60
C ILE A 151 -7.87 -10.69 -11.86
N HIS A 152 -8.24 -9.98 -12.92
CA HIS A 152 -9.64 -9.75 -13.25
C HIS A 152 -9.85 -9.83 -14.76
N ARG A 153 -11.05 -10.27 -15.17
CA ARG A 153 -11.47 -10.20 -16.57
C ARG A 153 -11.45 -8.76 -17.09
N GLY A 154 -11.27 -8.61 -18.40
CA GLY A 154 -11.38 -7.33 -19.09
C GLY A 154 -12.83 -6.87 -19.24
N ASN A 155 -13.06 -6.00 -20.23
CA ASN A 155 -14.39 -5.44 -20.47
C ASN A 155 -15.34 -6.46 -21.12
N ASN A 156 -14.79 -7.49 -21.75
CA ASN A 156 -15.58 -8.60 -22.27
C ASN A 156 -16.26 -9.41 -21.14
N SER A 157 -17.38 -10.05 -21.48
CA SER A 157 -18.21 -10.79 -20.53
C SER A 157 -17.65 -12.15 -20.09
N SER A 158 -16.48 -12.52 -20.62
CA SER A 158 -15.82 -13.80 -20.36
C SER A 158 -15.16 -13.84 -18.99
N MET A 159 -15.55 -14.82 -18.16
CA MET A 159 -14.80 -15.19 -16.95
C MET A 159 -13.38 -15.65 -17.30
N ILE A 160 -12.42 -15.35 -16.42
CA ILE A 160 -11.08 -15.93 -16.49
C ILE A 160 -11.14 -17.42 -16.14
N GLU A 161 -10.15 -18.16 -16.62
CA GLU A 161 -9.87 -19.52 -16.16
C GLU A 161 -8.39 -19.62 -15.81
N CYS A 162 -8.09 -20.04 -14.58
CA CYS A 162 -6.72 -20.19 -14.11
C CYS A 162 -6.56 -21.42 -13.21
N GLU A 163 -5.34 -21.93 -13.18
CA GLU A 163 -4.85 -22.92 -12.22
C GLU A 163 -4.07 -22.20 -11.13
N VAL A 164 -4.25 -22.60 -9.87
CA VAL A 164 -3.57 -22.02 -8.70
C VAL A 164 -2.76 -23.08 -7.98
N LEU A 165 -1.47 -22.80 -7.78
CA LEU A 165 -0.56 -23.58 -6.94
C LEU A 165 -0.12 -22.73 -5.75
N ILE A 166 0.11 -23.39 -4.62
CA ILE A 166 0.72 -22.80 -3.42
C ILE A 166 1.92 -23.65 -3.03
N ASP A 167 3.10 -23.04 -2.94
CA ASP A 167 4.37 -23.72 -2.62
C ASP A 167 4.66 -24.92 -3.53
N GLY A 168 4.21 -24.85 -4.80
CA GLY A 168 4.34 -25.91 -5.80
C GLY A 168 3.28 -27.01 -5.72
N GLU A 169 2.38 -26.98 -4.73
CA GLU A 169 1.27 -27.92 -4.62
C GLU A 169 0.04 -27.38 -5.35
N TYR A 170 -0.58 -28.23 -6.17
CA TYR A 170 -1.84 -27.92 -6.85
C TYR A 170 -2.97 -27.71 -5.83
N LEU A 171 -3.64 -26.56 -5.93
CA LEU A 171 -4.78 -26.23 -5.08
C LEU A 171 -6.11 -26.45 -5.83
N TYR A 172 -6.36 -25.70 -6.91
CA TYR A 172 -7.57 -25.83 -7.73
C TYR A 172 -7.44 -25.15 -9.10
N ASN A 173 -8.43 -25.42 -9.95
CA ASN A 173 -8.76 -24.60 -11.11
C ASN A 173 -9.96 -23.69 -10.79
N GLN A 174 -9.87 -22.42 -11.19
CA GLN A 174 -10.88 -21.42 -10.91
C GLN A 174 -11.42 -20.82 -12.19
N ARG A 175 -12.76 -20.75 -12.25
CA ARG A 175 -13.51 -19.93 -13.21
C ARG A 175 -14.29 -18.87 -12.43
N ALA A 176 -13.97 -17.61 -12.67
CA ALA A 176 -14.48 -16.47 -11.90
C ALA A 176 -14.37 -15.17 -12.70
N ASP A 177 -14.95 -14.09 -12.21
CA ASP A 177 -14.64 -12.75 -12.74
C ASP A 177 -13.23 -12.32 -12.36
N GLY A 178 -12.70 -12.81 -11.23
CA GLY A 178 -11.34 -12.55 -10.81
C GLY A 178 -10.88 -13.34 -9.60
N LEU A 179 -9.62 -13.11 -9.23
CA LEU A 179 -8.96 -13.60 -8.04
C LEU A 179 -8.13 -12.47 -7.43
N ILE A 180 -8.34 -12.21 -6.14
CA ILE A 180 -7.60 -11.24 -5.35
C ILE A 180 -6.61 -12.00 -4.47
N VAL A 181 -5.34 -11.62 -4.53
CA VAL A 181 -4.31 -12.03 -3.56
C VAL A 181 -4.00 -10.81 -2.71
N ALA A 182 -4.39 -10.82 -1.44
CA ALA A 182 -4.34 -9.65 -0.56
C ALA A 182 -3.41 -9.86 0.64
N THR A 183 -2.74 -8.79 1.04
CA THR A 183 -2.09 -8.67 2.35
C THR A 183 -3.13 -8.48 3.45
N PRO A 184 -2.75 -8.55 4.74
CA PRO A 184 -3.64 -8.20 5.83
C PRO A 184 -4.09 -6.75 5.79
N THR A 185 -3.24 -5.83 5.31
CA THR A 185 -3.67 -4.44 5.07
C THR A 185 -4.72 -4.35 3.96
N GLY A 186 -4.54 -5.10 2.87
CA GLY A 186 -5.50 -5.17 1.77
C GLY A 186 -6.81 -5.87 2.13
N SER A 187 -6.87 -6.60 3.24
CA SER A 187 -8.06 -7.32 3.69
C SER A 187 -9.27 -6.40 3.93
N THR A 188 -9.04 -5.13 4.26
CA THR A 188 -10.06 -4.10 4.44
C THR A 188 -10.33 -3.27 3.17
N ALA A 189 -9.69 -3.61 2.05
CA ALA A 189 -9.85 -2.94 0.76
C ALA A 189 -10.75 -3.76 -0.19
N TYR A 190 -10.30 -4.07 -1.40
CA TYR A 190 -11.13 -4.77 -2.38
C TYR A 190 -11.50 -6.19 -1.93
N ALA A 191 -10.59 -6.86 -1.21
CA ALA A 191 -10.83 -8.17 -0.61
C ALA A 191 -12.08 -8.19 0.29
N LEU A 192 -12.31 -7.13 1.09
CA LEU A 192 -13.48 -7.02 1.95
C LEU A 192 -14.77 -7.00 1.13
N SER A 193 -14.80 -6.19 0.08
CA SER A 193 -15.94 -6.07 -0.84
C SER A 193 -16.24 -7.37 -1.59
N ALA A 194 -15.22 -8.20 -1.81
CA ALA A 194 -15.34 -9.51 -2.45
C ALA A 194 -15.69 -10.64 -1.45
N GLY A 195 -15.92 -10.33 -0.17
CA GLY A 195 -16.30 -11.31 0.86
C GLY A 195 -15.13 -11.99 1.56
N GLY A 196 -13.91 -11.45 1.43
CA GLY A 196 -12.74 -11.88 2.20
C GLY A 196 -12.84 -11.50 3.69
N PRO A 197 -12.12 -12.22 4.58
CA PRO A 197 -12.09 -11.90 6.00
C PRO A 197 -11.27 -10.62 6.27
N ILE A 198 -11.62 -9.88 7.33
CA ILE A 198 -10.77 -8.83 7.88
C ILE A 198 -9.61 -9.50 8.62
N LEU A 199 -8.39 -9.15 8.27
CA LEU A 199 -7.16 -9.63 8.89
C LEU A 199 -6.50 -8.50 9.67
N HIS A 200 -6.00 -8.80 10.87
CA HIS A 200 -5.22 -7.83 11.63
C HIS A 200 -3.90 -7.51 10.89
N PRO A 201 -3.49 -6.23 10.73
CA PRO A 201 -2.33 -5.86 9.92
C PRO A 201 -1.00 -6.49 10.34
N ALA A 202 -0.87 -6.84 11.61
CA ALA A 202 0.31 -7.51 12.17
C ALA A 202 0.40 -9.02 11.86
N LEU A 203 -0.61 -9.63 11.23
CA LEU A 203 -0.54 -11.02 10.81
C LEU A 203 0.46 -11.18 9.66
N GLU A 204 1.12 -12.32 9.60
CA GLU A 204 1.91 -12.72 8.45
C GLU A 204 1.12 -13.76 7.65
N ALA A 205 0.20 -13.28 6.83
CA ALA A 205 -0.74 -14.11 6.08
C ALA A 205 -1.07 -13.51 4.71
N ILE A 206 -1.39 -14.37 3.75
CA ILE A 206 -1.89 -13.96 2.42
C ILE A 206 -3.31 -14.51 2.27
N ALA A 207 -4.24 -13.65 1.85
CA ALA A 207 -5.62 -14.04 1.55
C ALA A 207 -5.84 -14.20 0.04
N LEU A 208 -6.38 -15.34 -0.38
CA LEU A 208 -6.89 -15.58 -1.73
C LEU A 208 -8.41 -15.42 -1.67
N VAL A 209 -8.95 -14.42 -2.39
CA VAL A 209 -10.37 -14.09 -2.39
C VAL A 209 -10.91 -14.13 -3.83
N PRO A 210 -11.78 -15.08 -4.17
CA PRO A 210 -12.36 -15.16 -5.50
C PRO A 210 -13.41 -14.05 -5.72
N VAL A 211 -13.46 -13.46 -6.92
CA VAL A 211 -14.48 -12.47 -7.30
C VAL A 211 -15.52 -13.16 -8.17
N ALA A 212 -16.76 -13.27 -7.68
CA ALA A 212 -17.87 -13.93 -8.34
C ALA A 212 -17.50 -15.31 -8.96
N PRO A 213 -17.03 -16.28 -8.15
CA PRO A 213 -16.66 -17.60 -8.65
C PRO A 213 -17.90 -18.35 -9.17
N HIS A 214 -17.75 -19.06 -10.29
CA HIS A 214 -18.81 -19.92 -10.83
C HIS A 214 -19.10 -21.13 -9.94
N THR A 215 -18.11 -21.59 -9.17
CA THR A 215 -18.24 -22.74 -8.27
C THR A 215 -18.78 -22.33 -6.90
N LEU A 216 -19.94 -22.87 -6.51
CA LEU A 216 -20.64 -22.52 -5.26
C LEU A 216 -19.87 -22.84 -3.96
N SER A 217 -19.01 -23.85 -4.00
CA SER A 217 -18.18 -24.25 -2.85
C SER A 217 -16.93 -23.41 -2.67
N ASN A 218 -16.63 -22.48 -3.58
CA ASN A 218 -15.43 -21.65 -3.48
C ASN A 218 -15.55 -20.69 -2.28
N ARG A 219 -14.47 -20.56 -1.51
CA ARG A 219 -14.39 -19.75 -0.29
C ARG A 219 -13.03 -19.03 -0.26
N PRO A 220 -12.95 -17.86 0.37
CA PRO A 220 -11.66 -17.24 0.67
C PRO A 220 -10.75 -18.19 1.45
N ILE A 221 -9.47 -18.23 1.09
CA ILE A 221 -8.45 -19.05 1.75
C ILE A 221 -7.38 -18.11 2.31
N VAL A 222 -6.96 -18.36 3.54
CA VAL A 222 -5.84 -17.64 4.17
C VAL A 222 -4.69 -18.62 4.33
N VAL A 223 -3.52 -18.26 3.81
CA VAL A 223 -2.30 -19.06 3.89
C VAL A 223 -1.20 -18.27 4.60
N LYS A 224 -0.08 -18.95 4.88
CA LYS A 224 1.08 -18.34 5.53
C LYS A 224 1.62 -17.17 4.71
N GLY A 225 2.13 -16.14 5.39
CA GLY A 225 2.67 -14.94 4.77
C GLY A 225 3.91 -15.16 3.92
N ASP A 226 4.61 -16.29 4.08
CA ASP A 226 5.78 -16.68 3.30
C ASP A 226 5.46 -17.62 2.13
N ALA A 227 4.17 -17.95 1.92
CA ALA A 227 3.75 -18.82 0.83
C ALA A 227 4.03 -18.18 -0.54
N ARG A 228 4.40 -19.03 -1.51
CA ARG A 228 4.54 -18.64 -2.92
C ARG A 228 3.33 -19.13 -3.70
N LEU A 229 2.59 -18.19 -4.28
CA LEU A 229 1.47 -18.48 -5.16
C LEU A 229 1.94 -18.45 -6.62
N GLU A 230 1.49 -19.43 -7.39
CA GLU A 230 1.63 -19.44 -8.85
C GLU A 230 0.26 -19.58 -9.49
N ILE A 231 -0.09 -18.64 -10.35
CA ILE A 231 -1.39 -18.58 -11.02
C ILE A 231 -1.15 -18.65 -12.52
N LEU A 232 -1.51 -19.77 -13.13
CA LEU A 232 -1.35 -20.04 -14.55
C LEU A 232 -2.65 -19.75 -15.30
N MET A 233 -2.59 -18.92 -16.32
CA MET A 233 -3.77 -18.50 -17.08
C MET A 233 -4.13 -19.51 -18.18
N HIS A 234 -5.29 -20.16 -18.08
CA HIS A 234 -5.84 -21.01 -19.15
C HIS A 234 -6.75 -20.23 -20.11
N ARG A 235 -7.47 -19.24 -19.59
CA ARG A 235 -8.28 -18.31 -20.39
C ARG A 235 -8.14 -16.89 -19.85
N ALA A 236 -7.70 -15.99 -20.73
CA ALA A 236 -7.30 -14.63 -20.40
C ALA A 236 -7.87 -13.60 -21.41
N ASP A 237 -9.11 -13.79 -21.88
CA ASP A 237 -9.76 -12.88 -22.84
C ASP A 237 -9.81 -11.45 -22.26
N GLU A 238 -8.87 -10.59 -22.66
CA GLU A 238 -8.63 -9.26 -22.08
C GLU A 238 -8.35 -9.25 -20.56
N ALA A 239 -7.90 -10.37 -19.98
CA ALA A 239 -7.62 -10.43 -18.56
C ALA A 239 -6.45 -9.51 -18.20
N ARG A 240 -6.52 -8.91 -17.02
CA ARG A 240 -5.47 -8.03 -16.50
C ARG A 240 -5.14 -8.38 -15.07
N VAL A 241 -3.87 -8.28 -14.73
CA VAL A 241 -3.44 -8.21 -13.34
C VAL A 241 -3.26 -6.75 -12.96
N ARG A 242 -3.79 -6.36 -11.79
CA ARG A 242 -3.68 -5.01 -11.21
C ARG A 242 -2.99 -5.06 -9.85
N PHE A 243 -2.23 -4.02 -9.55
CA PHE A 243 -1.47 -3.88 -8.30
C PHE A 243 -1.96 -2.64 -7.55
N ASP A 244 -2.65 -2.86 -6.43
CA ASP A 244 -3.40 -1.85 -5.65
C ASP A 244 -4.31 -0.95 -6.50
N GLY A 245 -4.81 -1.44 -7.62
CA GLY A 245 -5.66 -0.67 -8.55
C GLY A 245 -4.96 0.44 -9.35
N HIS A 246 -3.63 0.61 -9.26
CA HIS A 246 -2.91 1.70 -9.92
C HIS A 246 -2.14 1.24 -11.18
N THR A 247 -1.34 0.19 -11.04
CA THR A 247 -0.51 -0.38 -12.11
C THR A 247 -1.21 -1.62 -12.64
N HIS A 248 -1.10 -1.91 -13.94
CA HIS A 248 -1.66 -3.12 -14.52
C HIS A 248 -0.77 -3.70 -15.62
N PHE A 249 -0.99 -4.97 -15.90
CA PHE A 249 -0.41 -5.70 -17.02
C PHE A 249 -1.47 -6.56 -17.68
N ASP A 250 -1.50 -6.57 -19.02
CA ASP A 250 -2.42 -7.37 -19.81
C ASP A 250 -1.90 -8.80 -19.92
N LEU A 251 -2.70 -9.75 -19.42
CA LEU A 251 -2.35 -11.17 -19.39
C LEU A 251 -2.78 -11.85 -20.68
N LEU A 252 -1.95 -12.78 -21.14
CA LEU A 252 -2.28 -13.73 -22.19
C LEU A 252 -2.51 -15.12 -21.63
N ARG A 253 -3.04 -16.00 -22.49
CA ARG A 253 -3.05 -17.43 -22.21
C ARG A 253 -1.62 -17.91 -21.96
N ASP A 254 -1.49 -18.84 -21.02
CA ASP A 254 -0.24 -19.48 -20.58
C ASP A 254 0.74 -18.53 -19.86
N ASP A 255 0.37 -17.27 -19.63
CA ASP A 255 1.09 -16.41 -18.69
C ASP A 255 0.97 -16.97 -17.27
N LYS A 256 2.08 -16.88 -16.53
CA LYS A 256 2.12 -17.24 -15.11
C LYS A 256 2.39 -16.01 -14.27
N VAL A 257 1.46 -15.73 -13.35
CA VAL A 257 1.60 -14.71 -12.29
C VAL A 257 2.13 -15.41 -11.04
N SER A 258 3.34 -15.04 -10.60
CA SER A 258 3.89 -15.49 -9.33
C SER A 258 3.70 -14.39 -8.29
N VAL A 259 3.15 -14.72 -7.11
CA VAL A 259 2.96 -13.76 -6.02
C VAL A 259 3.59 -14.33 -4.74
N SER A 260 4.35 -13.52 -4.05
CA SER A 260 5.00 -13.88 -2.78
C SER A 260 5.16 -12.64 -1.91
N ARG A 261 5.54 -12.82 -0.64
CA ARG A 261 5.91 -11.68 0.22
C ARG A 261 7.18 -11.01 -0.29
N TYR A 262 7.16 -9.67 -0.35
CA TYR A 262 8.37 -8.89 -0.62
C TYR A 262 9.33 -8.92 0.57
N ILE A 263 10.63 -8.92 0.27
CA ILE A 263 11.69 -9.13 1.27
C ILE A 263 11.70 -8.09 2.39
N ALA A 264 11.36 -6.83 2.08
CA ALA A 264 11.36 -5.74 3.05
C ALA A 264 9.93 -5.30 3.38
N PRO A 265 9.55 -5.20 4.67
CA PRO A 265 8.28 -4.59 5.05
C PRO A 265 8.33 -3.07 4.87
N VAL A 266 7.16 -2.43 4.81
CA VAL A 266 7.05 -0.98 5.01
C VAL A 266 7.01 -0.69 6.50
N CYS A 267 7.82 0.27 6.93
CA CYS A 267 7.83 0.79 8.29
C CYS A 267 6.91 2.01 8.39
N LEU A 268 5.82 1.89 9.15
CA LEU A 268 4.94 3.00 9.51
C LEU A 268 5.23 3.46 10.93
N LEU A 269 5.32 4.77 11.13
CA LEU A 269 5.42 5.38 12.45
C LEU A 269 4.08 6.01 12.80
N HIS A 270 3.53 5.58 13.93
CA HIS A 270 2.26 6.05 14.45
C HIS A 270 2.49 6.87 15.73
N PRO A 271 1.70 7.92 16.02
CA PRO A 271 1.74 8.58 17.31
C PRO A 271 1.41 7.60 18.44
N LYS A 272 1.99 7.85 19.64
CA LYS A 272 1.61 7.09 20.84
C LYS A 272 0.10 7.16 21.08
N GLY A 273 -0.51 6.00 21.34
CA GLY A 273 -1.95 5.87 21.52
C GLY A 273 -2.73 5.50 20.25
N HIS A 274 -2.06 5.33 19.10
CA HIS A 274 -2.67 4.76 17.90
C HIS A 274 -3.34 3.41 18.22
N SER A 275 -4.57 3.23 17.71
CA SER A 275 -5.37 2.03 17.93
C SER A 275 -6.03 1.58 16.63
N TYR A 276 -5.52 0.49 16.05
CA TYR A 276 -6.11 -0.12 14.85
C TYR A 276 -7.60 -0.42 15.02
N TYR A 277 -8.01 -0.99 16.16
CA TYR A 277 -9.41 -1.33 16.40
C TYR A 277 -10.33 -0.11 16.53
N HIS A 278 -9.81 1.03 17.02
CA HIS A 278 -10.58 2.27 17.02
C HIS A 278 -10.88 2.69 15.58
N THR A 279 -9.86 2.75 14.72
CA THR A 279 -10.00 3.06 13.30
C THR A 279 -10.94 2.10 12.58
N LEU A 280 -10.79 0.79 12.83
CA LEU A 280 -11.66 -0.24 12.25
C LEU A 280 -13.13 -0.02 12.62
N ARG A 281 -13.43 0.26 13.89
CA ARG A 281 -14.80 0.54 14.35
C ARG A 281 -15.38 1.80 13.70
N GLU A 282 -14.60 2.87 13.60
CA GLU A 282 -15.06 4.11 12.97
C GLU A 282 -15.33 3.92 11.47
N LYS A 283 -14.47 3.20 10.77
CA LYS A 283 -14.59 2.98 9.31
C LYS A 283 -15.76 2.07 8.95
N LEU A 284 -16.04 1.06 9.78
CA LEU A 284 -17.13 0.10 9.56
C LEU A 284 -18.43 0.49 10.29
N LEU A 285 -18.45 1.65 10.95
CA LEU A 285 -19.59 2.18 11.69
C LEU A 285 -20.10 1.23 12.80
N TRP A 286 -19.23 0.40 13.35
CA TRP A 286 -19.58 -0.60 14.39
C TRP A 286 -19.84 -0.01 15.78
N ASN A 287 -19.65 1.30 15.94
CA ASN A 287 -19.95 2.04 17.16
C ASN A 287 -21.22 2.91 17.03
N GLN A 288 -21.93 2.85 15.90
CA GLN A 288 -23.24 3.50 15.80
C GLN A 288 -24.25 2.70 16.61
N THR A 289 -24.83 3.35 17.63
CA THR A 289 -25.96 2.81 18.37
C THR A 289 -27.11 2.55 17.39
N LEU A 290 -27.70 1.34 17.47
CA LEU A 290 -28.87 0.95 16.68
C LEU A 290 -30.04 1.93 16.85
#